data_AF-A0A101WKY9-F1
#
_entry.id   AF-A0A101WKY9-F1
#
_cell.length_a   1.000
_cell.length_b   1.000
_cell.length_c   1.000
_cell.angle_alpha   90.00
_cell.angle_beta   90.00
_cell.angle_gamma   90.00
#
_symmetry.space_group_name_H-M   'P 1'
#
loop_
_entity.id
_entity.type
_entity.pdbx_description
1 polymer ?
#
loop_
_entity_poly.entity_id
_entity_poly.type
_entity_poly.pdbx_seq_one_letter_code
_entity_poly.pdbx_strand_id
1 'polypeptide(L)'
;MQKKLLILLIAALFVLVSCTNRSLPERDKVALTDKNNIRVGIPVPLEFAEANTDFLDGIGLAQEEINARGLMGKKIEPVIVDDRGVFKDAVEVAQNLVKDPDVVAVIGHWFSGIAIPVSSIYEKAGVLSIVPTVSNPELTQKGYGFVFRIFPVIRKLPRRCAGML
;
A
#
# COMPACT_ATOMS: atom_id res chain seq x y z
N MET A 1 3.46 -30.74 -45.77
CA MET A 1 2.55 -30.72 -44.60
C MET A 1 3.24 -31.02 -43.27
N GLN A 2 4.19 -31.97 -43.20
CA GLN A 2 4.81 -32.36 -41.92
C GLN A 2 5.62 -31.27 -41.20
N LYS A 3 6.31 -30.37 -41.93
CA LYS A 3 7.04 -29.24 -41.32
C LYS A 3 6.11 -28.21 -40.65
N LYS A 4 4.89 -28.02 -41.18
CA LYS A 4 3.89 -27.11 -40.59
C LYS A 4 3.29 -27.71 -39.31
N LEU A 5 3.11 -29.04 -39.28
CA LEU A 5 2.63 -29.77 -38.09
C LEU A 5 3.66 -29.76 -36.96
N LEU A 6 4.95 -29.87 -37.28
CA LEU A 6 6.04 -29.80 -36.30
C LEU A 6 6.19 -28.39 -35.69
N ILE A 7 6.01 -27.33 -36.49
CA ILE A 7 6.06 -25.94 -35.99
C ILE A 7 4.85 -25.63 -35.08
N LEU A 8 3.66 -26.15 -35.41
CA LEU A 8 2.46 -26.02 -34.56
C LEU A 8 2.61 -26.75 -33.22
N LEU A 9 3.27 -27.92 -33.20
CA LEU A 9 3.55 -28.67 -31.97
C LEU A 9 4.58 -27.96 -31.07
N ILE A 10 5.62 -27.36 -31.63
CA ILE A 10 6.63 -26.61 -30.87
C ILE A 10 6.04 -25.31 -30.29
N ALA A 11 5.18 -24.62 -31.05
CA ALA A 11 4.48 -23.44 -30.56
C ALA A 11 3.50 -23.77 -29.43
N ALA A 12 2.77 -24.90 -29.51
CA ALA A 12 1.89 -25.36 -28.44
C ALA A 12 2.67 -25.75 -27.17
N LEU A 13 3.86 -26.35 -27.33
CA LEU A 13 4.74 -26.67 -26.21
C LEU A 13 5.28 -25.40 -25.52
N PHE A 14 5.57 -24.35 -26.28
CA PHE A 14 6.02 -23.06 -25.74
C PHE A 14 4.91 -22.33 -24.96
N VAL A 15 3.65 -22.46 -25.37
CA VAL A 15 2.50 -21.88 -24.66
C VAL A 15 2.25 -22.60 -23.33
N LEU A 16 2.42 -23.92 -23.27
CA LEU A 16 2.19 -24.71 -22.05
C LEU A 16 3.27 -24.45 -20.96
N VAL A 17 4.52 -24.16 -21.34
CA VAL A 17 5.59 -23.85 -20.39
C VAL A 17 5.42 -22.45 -19.75
N SER A 18 4.65 -21.56 -20.39
CA SER A 18 4.46 -20.19 -19.91
C SER A 18 3.45 -20.08 -18.75
N CYS A 19 2.67 -21.13 -18.47
CA CYS A 19 1.69 -21.13 -17.38
C CYS A 19 2.22 -21.68 -16.04
N THR A 20 3.41 -22.28 -16.01
CA THR A 20 3.87 -23.05 -14.83
C THR A 20 4.82 -22.26 -13.91
N ASN A 21 5.27 -21.07 -14.31
CA ASN A 21 6.25 -20.28 -13.54
C ASN A 21 5.76 -18.86 -13.22
N ARG A 22 4.52 -18.73 -12.74
CA ARG A 22 4.16 -17.53 -11.96
C ARG A 22 4.74 -17.71 -10.55
N SER A 23 6.04 -17.42 -10.41
CA SER A 23 6.64 -17.34 -9.08
C SER A 23 5.84 -16.34 -8.26
N LEU A 24 5.20 -16.82 -7.18
CA LEU A 24 4.56 -15.95 -6.21
C LEU A 24 5.57 -14.87 -5.76
N PRO A 25 5.16 -13.59 -5.70
CA PRO A 25 5.95 -12.54 -5.06
C PRO A 25 6.52 -13.03 -3.73
N GLU A 26 7.75 -12.65 -3.42
CA GLU A 26 8.46 -13.09 -2.22
C GLU A 26 7.63 -12.91 -0.94
N ARG A 27 6.87 -11.82 -0.86
CA ARG A 27 5.91 -11.49 0.21
C ARG A 27 4.79 -12.53 0.38
N ASP A 28 4.28 -13.13 -0.69
CA ASP A 28 3.25 -14.19 -0.61
C ASP A 28 3.82 -15.49 -0.05
N LYS A 29 5.09 -15.78 -0.34
CA LYS A 29 5.77 -16.96 0.24
C LYS A 29 5.99 -16.76 1.72
N VAL A 30 6.45 -15.57 2.13
CA VAL A 30 6.61 -15.20 3.54
C VAL A 30 5.27 -15.31 4.27
N ALA A 31 4.18 -14.77 3.72
CA ALA A 31 2.85 -14.86 4.34
C ALA A 31 2.39 -16.30 4.67
N LEU A 32 2.79 -17.28 3.87
CA LEU A 32 2.39 -18.70 4.04
C LEU A 32 3.28 -19.48 5.02
N THR A 33 4.56 -19.12 5.13
CA THR A 33 5.54 -19.87 5.95
C THR A 33 5.87 -19.19 7.27
N ASP A 34 5.64 -17.89 7.36
CA ASP A 34 6.14 -17.08 8.44
C ASP A 34 5.24 -17.14 9.68
N LYS A 35 5.86 -17.29 10.85
CA LYS A 35 5.23 -17.23 12.18
C LYS A 35 5.47 -15.90 12.88
N ASN A 36 6.21 -14.97 12.27
CA ASN A 36 6.48 -13.66 12.84
C ASN A 36 5.21 -12.79 12.86
N ASN A 37 5.30 -11.67 13.58
CA ASN A 37 4.25 -10.67 13.67
C ASN A 37 3.97 -10.03 12.31
N ILE A 38 2.73 -9.61 12.11
CA ILE A 38 2.29 -8.92 10.91
C ILE A 38 2.70 -7.45 11.03
N ARG A 39 3.61 -6.99 10.17
CA ARG A 39 4.13 -5.61 10.22
C ARG A 39 3.33 -4.70 9.31
N VAL A 40 2.96 -3.52 9.82
CA VAL A 40 2.24 -2.48 9.07
C VAL A 40 3.07 -1.20 9.10
N GLY A 41 3.53 -0.74 7.94
CA GLY A 41 4.35 0.47 7.85
C GLY A 41 3.52 1.73 8.09
N ILE A 42 3.98 2.63 8.96
CA ILE A 42 3.31 3.89 9.28
C ILE A 42 4.25 5.06 8.98
N PRO A 43 4.45 5.43 7.70
CA PRO A 43 5.25 6.59 7.33
C PRO A 43 4.47 7.87 7.60
N VAL A 44 5.05 8.76 8.40
CA VAL A 44 4.38 9.94 8.94
C VAL A 44 5.40 11.06 9.18
N PRO A 45 5.05 12.35 9.02
CA PRO A 45 5.86 13.44 9.53
C PRO A 45 5.78 13.42 11.06
N LEU A 46 6.73 12.76 11.72
CA LEU A 46 6.60 12.32 13.11
C LEU A 46 6.36 13.49 14.07
N GLU A 47 7.21 14.52 13.99
CA GLU A 47 7.10 15.72 14.82
C GLU A 47 5.76 16.44 14.62
N PHE A 48 5.28 16.53 13.38
CA PHE A 48 3.99 17.15 13.09
C PHE A 48 2.83 16.34 13.67
N ALA A 49 2.86 15.02 13.49
CA ALA A 49 1.80 14.13 13.96
C ALA A 49 1.70 14.11 15.48
N GLU A 50 2.84 14.04 16.20
CA GLU A 50 2.89 14.10 17.66
C GLU A 50 2.39 15.43 18.22
N ALA A 51 2.75 16.55 17.58
CA ALA A 51 2.41 17.88 18.10
C ALA A 51 0.98 18.33 17.77
N ASN A 52 0.34 17.78 16.74
CA ASN A 52 -0.90 18.35 16.18
C ASN A 52 -2.07 17.35 16.07
N THR A 53 -1.87 16.08 16.42
CA THR A 53 -2.86 15.02 16.10
C THR A 53 -2.83 13.88 17.10
N ASP A 54 -3.94 13.15 17.21
CA ASP A 54 -4.03 11.92 18.00
C ASP A 54 -3.78 10.65 17.16
N PHE A 55 -3.13 10.78 15.99
CA PHE A 55 -3.03 9.67 15.04
C PHE A 55 -2.19 8.50 15.58
N LEU A 56 -1.05 8.79 16.20
CA LEU A 56 -0.16 7.75 16.73
C LEU A 56 -0.78 7.06 17.95
N ASP A 57 -1.49 7.81 18.79
CA ASP A 57 -2.27 7.25 19.89
C ASP A 57 -3.38 6.33 19.38
N GLY A 58 -4.07 6.74 18.31
CA GLY A 58 -5.06 5.91 17.64
C GLY A 58 -4.48 4.62 17.04
N ILE A 59 -3.27 4.67 16.46
CA ILE A 59 -2.54 3.48 16.00
C ILE A 59 -2.20 2.57 17.18
N GLY A 60 -1.73 3.12 18.30
CA GLY A 60 -1.45 2.37 19.53
C GLY A 60 -2.68 1.67 20.09
N LEU A 61 -3.80 2.38 20.21
CA LEU A 61 -5.07 1.82 20.68
C LEU A 61 -5.57 0.70 19.75
N ALA A 62 -5.51 0.91 18.44
CA ALA A 62 -5.90 -0.11 17.46
C ALA A 62 -5.00 -1.35 17.55
N GLN A 63 -3.69 -1.17 17.73
CA GLN A 63 -2.74 -2.25 17.93
C GLN A 63 -3.10 -3.07 19.18
N GLU A 64 -3.35 -2.40 20.31
CA GLU A 64 -3.74 -3.05 21.56
C GLU A 64 -5.03 -3.86 21.40
N GLU A 65 -6.08 -3.26 20.84
CA GLU A 65 -7.35 -3.93 20.65
C GLU A 65 -7.27 -5.15 19.71
N ILE A 66 -6.51 -5.04 18.62
CA ILE A 66 -6.35 -6.14 17.66
C ILE A 66 -5.50 -7.26 18.29
N ASN A 67 -4.42 -6.90 18.99
CA ASN A 67 -3.54 -7.88 19.62
C ASN A 67 -4.19 -8.59 20.80
N ALA A 68 -5.10 -7.91 21.52
CA ALA A 68 -5.90 -8.52 22.58
C ALA A 68 -6.94 -9.51 22.03
N ARG A 69 -7.57 -9.19 20.88
CA ARG A 69 -8.51 -10.10 20.18
C ARG A 69 -7.80 -11.28 19.53
N GLY A 70 -6.54 -11.10 19.15
CA GLY A 70 -5.74 -12.08 18.44
C GLY A 70 -6.02 -12.09 16.94
N LEU A 71 -4.97 -12.27 16.13
CA LEU A 71 -5.07 -12.26 14.67
C LEU A 71 -4.36 -13.49 14.10
N MET A 72 -5.09 -14.59 13.94
CA MET A 72 -4.56 -15.86 13.38
C MET A 72 -3.28 -16.36 14.10
N GLY A 73 -3.17 -16.14 15.41
CA GLY A 73 -2.00 -16.50 16.20
C GLY A 73 -0.80 -15.55 16.05
N LYS A 74 -0.95 -14.45 15.31
CA LYS A 74 0.03 -13.38 15.14
C LYS A 74 -0.43 -12.11 15.85
N LYS A 75 0.52 -11.22 16.10
CA LYS A 75 0.28 -9.83 16.54
C LYS A 75 0.52 -8.87 15.39
N ILE A 76 -0.18 -7.74 15.40
CA ILE A 76 0.13 -6.57 14.59
C ILE A 76 1.26 -5.79 15.26
N GLU A 77 2.22 -5.38 14.44
CA GLU A 77 3.35 -4.54 14.81
C GLU A 77 3.41 -3.33 13.87
N PRO A 78 2.96 -2.15 14.34
CA PRO A 78 3.14 -0.91 13.60
C PRO A 78 4.63 -0.55 13.50
N VAL A 79 5.10 -0.30 12.29
CA VAL A 79 6.47 0.15 12.00
C VAL A 79 6.39 1.65 11.69
N ILE A 80 6.50 2.47 12.73
CA ILE A 80 6.45 3.92 12.61
C ILE A 80 7.78 4.41 12.03
N VAL A 81 7.71 5.17 10.93
CA VAL A 81 8.89 5.71 10.27
C VAL A 81 8.66 7.19 9.97
N ASP A 82 9.61 8.02 10.40
CA ASP A 82 9.54 9.47 10.16
C ASP A 82 9.92 9.79 8.71
N ASP A 83 8.99 10.39 7.96
CA ASP A 83 9.25 10.92 6.62
C ASP A 83 9.55 12.44 6.62
N ARG A 84 9.56 13.05 7.80
CA ARG A 84 9.84 14.48 8.07
C ARG A 84 8.94 15.46 7.32
N GLY A 85 7.89 14.97 6.65
CA GLY A 85 7.12 15.77 5.71
C GLY A 85 7.93 16.22 4.48
N VAL A 86 8.97 15.48 4.13
CA VAL A 86 9.86 15.79 2.99
C VAL A 86 9.73 14.70 1.93
N PHE A 87 9.44 15.11 0.69
CA PHE A 87 9.19 14.17 -0.41
C PHE A 87 10.35 13.18 -0.65
N LYS A 88 11.60 13.66 -0.59
CA LYS A 88 12.78 12.80 -0.79
C LYS A 88 12.85 11.68 0.24
N ASP A 89 12.60 12.00 1.50
CA ASP A 89 12.68 11.05 2.61
C ASP A 89 11.52 10.06 2.54
N ALA A 90 10.32 10.54 2.23
CA ALA A 90 9.16 9.69 2.00
C ALA A 90 9.38 8.66 0.88
N VAL A 91 10.11 9.01 -0.18
CA VAL A 91 10.50 8.06 -1.23
C VAL A 91 11.44 6.99 -0.69
N GLU A 92 12.45 7.37 0.09
CA GLU A 92 13.39 6.42 0.72
C GLU A 92 12.67 5.49 1.70
N VAL A 93 11.81 6.05 2.56
CA VAL A 93 10.97 5.29 3.49
C VAL A 93 10.08 4.31 2.74
N ALA A 94 9.38 4.74 1.70
CA ALA A 94 8.54 3.85 0.89
C ALA A 94 9.36 2.74 0.23
N GLN A 95 10.54 3.04 -0.31
CA GLN A 95 11.43 2.05 -0.91
C GLN A 95 11.92 1.01 0.11
N ASN A 96 12.18 1.42 1.35
CA ASN A 96 12.60 0.51 2.41
C ASN A 96 11.43 -0.38 2.87
N LEU A 97 10.24 0.21 3.07
CA LEU A 97 9.03 -0.53 3.44
C LEU A 97 8.65 -1.59 2.39
N VAL A 98 8.74 -1.28 1.09
CA VAL A 98 8.39 -2.26 0.05
C VAL A 98 9.43 -3.37 -0.14
N LYS A 99 10.68 -3.14 0.27
CA LYS A 99 11.74 -4.16 0.27
C LYS A 99 11.61 -5.13 1.44
N ASP A 100 10.98 -4.70 2.52
CA ASP A 100 10.70 -5.54 3.68
C ASP A 100 9.55 -6.51 3.35
N PRO A 101 9.80 -7.83 3.32
CA PRO A 101 8.76 -8.80 3.01
C PRO A 101 7.77 -9.01 4.16
N ASP A 102 8.09 -8.60 5.38
CA ASP A 102 7.19 -8.73 6.54
C ASP A 102 6.18 -7.58 6.62
N VAL A 103 6.45 -6.47 5.92
CA VAL A 103 5.50 -5.35 5.77
C VAL A 103 4.41 -5.75 4.78
N VAL A 104 3.20 -5.99 5.30
CA VAL A 104 2.05 -6.44 4.49
C VAL A 104 1.22 -5.28 3.94
N ALA A 105 1.25 -4.14 4.61
CA ALA A 105 0.49 -2.95 4.27
C ALA A 105 1.14 -1.70 4.84
N VAL A 106 0.74 -0.55 4.30
CA VAL A 106 1.21 0.77 4.71
C VAL A 106 0.03 1.67 5.01
N ILE A 107 0.08 2.42 6.11
CA ILE A 107 -0.88 3.48 6.46
C ILE A 107 -0.14 4.81 6.52
N GLY A 108 -0.33 5.66 5.52
CA GLY A 108 0.43 6.90 5.29
C GLY A 108 0.46 7.22 3.79
N HIS A 109 1.13 8.25 3.29
CA HIS A 109 1.79 9.38 3.93
C HIS A 109 0.78 10.50 4.26
N TRP A 110 1.22 11.54 4.96
CA TRP A 110 0.31 12.57 5.48
C TRP A 110 -0.05 13.68 4.48
N PHE A 111 0.94 14.23 3.77
CA PHE A 111 0.73 15.40 2.91
C PHE A 111 0.40 14.99 1.48
N SER A 112 -0.57 15.66 0.85
CA SER A 112 -1.02 15.35 -0.52
C SER A 112 0.13 15.36 -1.54
N GLY A 113 1.03 16.35 -1.45
CA GLY A 113 2.18 16.49 -2.34
C GLY A 113 3.25 15.40 -2.17
N ILE A 114 3.14 14.58 -1.13
CA ILE A 114 4.02 13.45 -0.85
C ILE A 114 3.31 12.14 -1.17
N ALA A 115 2.13 11.93 -0.59
CA ALA A 115 1.39 10.68 -0.73
C ALA A 115 1.09 10.35 -2.20
N ILE A 116 0.59 11.31 -2.99
CA ILE A 116 0.20 11.08 -4.40
C ILE A 116 1.36 10.51 -5.24
N PRO A 117 2.53 11.17 -5.32
CA PRO A 117 3.64 10.63 -6.10
C PRO A 117 4.23 9.34 -5.49
N VAL A 118 4.32 9.24 -4.15
CA VAL A 118 4.87 8.06 -3.47
C VAL A 118 3.98 6.83 -3.61
N SER A 119 2.66 6.98 -3.73
CA SER A 119 1.71 5.88 -3.95
C SER A 119 2.05 5.00 -5.15
N SER A 120 2.75 5.54 -6.16
CA SER A 120 3.21 4.76 -7.31
C SER A 120 4.24 3.67 -6.96
N ILE A 121 4.99 3.85 -5.87
CA ILE A 121 5.97 2.88 -5.37
C ILE A 121 5.24 1.66 -4.79
N TYR A 122 4.24 1.90 -3.93
CA TYR A 122 3.41 0.84 -3.34
C TYR A 122 2.60 0.08 -4.41
N GLU A 123 2.01 0.80 -5.37
CA GLU A 123 1.29 0.20 -6.49
C GLU A 123 2.18 -0.77 -7.29
N LYS A 124 3.37 -0.32 -7.68
CA LYS A 124 4.33 -1.15 -8.44
C LYS A 124 4.82 -2.36 -7.64
N ALA A 125 4.93 -2.20 -6.32
CA ALA A 125 5.39 -3.27 -5.43
C ALA A 125 4.25 -4.23 -5.00
N GLY A 126 3.00 -3.96 -5.37
CA GLY A 126 1.84 -4.73 -4.92
C GLY A 126 1.62 -4.65 -3.41
N VAL A 127 1.99 -3.54 -2.77
CA VAL A 127 1.80 -3.30 -1.34
C VAL A 127 0.57 -2.45 -1.13
N LEU A 128 -0.37 -2.94 -0.32
CA LEU A 128 -1.55 -2.17 0.05
C LEU A 128 -1.13 -0.89 0.79
N SER A 129 -1.54 0.27 0.28
CA SER A 129 -1.33 1.57 0.90
C SER A 129 -2.68 2.22 1.20
N ILE A 130 -2.91 2.56 2.46
CA ILE A 130 -4.08 3.29 2.95
C ILE A 130 -3.62 4.70 3.32
N VAL A 131 -4.06 5.69 2.55
CA VAL A 131 -3.70 7.09 2.79
C VAL A 131 -4.72 7.75 3.73
N PRO A 132 -4.32 8.19 4.93
CA PRO A 132 -5.26 8.56 5.99
C PRO A 132 -5.90 9.94 5.85
N THR A 133 -5.23 10.90 5.20
CA THR A 133 -5.53 12.34 5.34
C THR A 133 -5.75 13.10 4.03
N VAL A 134 -5.50 12.46 2.88
CA VAL A 134 -5.42 13.15 1.58
C VAL A 134 -6.79 13.27 0.92
N SER A 135 -7.28 14.51 0.86
CA SER A 135 -8.55 14.88 0.23
C SER A 135 -8.46 15.18 -1.28
N ASN A 136 -7.25 15.28 -1.83
CA ASN A 136 -7.03 15.59 -3.24
C ASN A 136 -7.59 14.45 -4.12
N PRO A 137 -8.50 14.74 -5.09
CA PRO A 137 -9.09 13.71 -5.94
C PRO A 137 -8.06 12.94 -6.79
N GLU A 138 -6.91 13.55 -7.11
CA GLU A 138 -5.86 12.92 -7.93
C GLU A 138 -5.41 11.57 -7.38
N LEU A 139 -5.38 11.42 -6.05
CA LEU A 139 -4.93 10.19 -5.38
C LEU A 139 -5.69 8.94 -5.90
N THR A 140 -7.00 9.05 -6.10
CA THR A 140 -7.84 7.93 -6.57
C THR A 140 -8.05 7.94 -8.09
N GLN A 141 -7.67 9.01 -8.79
CA GLN A 141 -7.83 9.12 -10.24
C GLN A 141 -6.76 8.37 -11.02
N LYS A 142 -5.66 7.98 -10.35
CA LYS A 142 -4.58 7.18 -10.97
C LYS A 142 -5.01 5.75 -11.37
N GLY A 143 -6.16 5.27 -10.87
CA GLY A 143 -6.66 3.92 -11.18
C GLY A 143 -5.84 2.79 -10.54
N TYR A 144 -5.13 3.09 -9.46
CA TYR A 144 -4.30 2.14 -8.72
C TYR A 144 -5.14 1.08 -8.02
N GLY A 145 -4.67 -0.17 -8.04
CA GLY A 145 -5.34 -1.31 -7.42
C GLY A 145 -4.98 -1.50 -5.94
N PHE A 146 -3.83 -1.00 -5.51
CA PHE A 146 -3.31 -1.17 -4.14
C PHE A 146 -3.35 0.11 -3.30
N VAL A 147 -3.93 1.20 -3.82
CA VAL A 147 -3.94 2.51 -3.15
C VAL A 147 -5.36 2.91 -2.81
N PHE A 148 -5.63 3.01 -1.51
CA PHE A 148 -6.93 3.37 -0.96
C PHE A 148 -6.79 4.59 -0.05
N ARG A 149 -7.91 5.27 0.23
CA ARG A 149 -7.95 6.35 1.22
C ARG A 149 -9.19 6.21 2.09
N ILE A 150 -9.10 6.72 3.31
CA ILE A 150 -10.25 6.84 4.22
C ILE A 150 -10.83 8.26 4.21
N PHE A 151 -10.02 9.26 3.87
CA PHE A 151 -10.46 10.66 3.91
C PHE A 151 -11.39 11.00 2.72
N PRO A 152 -12.51 11.71 2.94
CA PRO A 152 -13.42 12.05 1.86
C PRO A 152 -12.77 13.02 0.86
N VAL A 153 -13.23 12.93 -0.39
CA VAL A 153 -12.78 13.82 -1.47
C VAL A 153 -13.37 15.19 -1.24
N ILE A 154 -12.53 16.23 -1.23
CA ILE A 154 -13.03 17.59 -1.42
C ILE A 154 -13.29 17.75 -2.91
N ARG A 155 -14.51 17.42 -3.36
CA ARG A 155 -15.00 17.93 -4.64
C ARG A 155 -15.27 19.43 -4.46
N LYS A 156 -14.88 20.25 -5.45
CA LYS A 156 -15.43 21.62 -5.57
C LYS A 156 -16.94 21.50 -5.32
N LEU A 157 -17.45 22.26 -4.35
CA LEU A 157 -18.87 22.21 -3.97
C LEU A 157 -19.72 22.13 -5.25
N PRO A 158 -20.59 21.11 -5.40
CA PRO A 158 -21.44 21.04 -6.55
C PRO A 158 -22.28 22.33 -6.61
N ARG A 159 -22.59 22.78 -7.82
CA ARG A 159 -23.49 23.91 -8.14
C ARG A 159 -24.87 23.88 -7.43
N ARG A 160 -25.16 22.91 -6.57
CA ARG A 160 -26.33 22.85 -5.70
C ARG A 160 -26.42 24.04 -4.73
N CYS A 161 -25.31 24.65 -4.31
CA CYS A 161 -25.34 25.90 -3.56
C CYS A 161 -25.39 27.14 -4.47
N ALA A 162 -25.13 27.01 -5.77
CA ALA A 162 -25.17 28.11 -6.73
C ALA A 162 -26.58 28.42 -7.25
N GLY A 163 -27.61 27.68 -6.81
CA GLY A 163 -29.02 28.00 -7.04
C GLY A 163 -29.73 28.57 -5.80
N MET A 164 -28.97 28.96 -4.77
CA MET A 164 -29.47 29.55 -3.52
C MET A 164 -29.02 31.01 -3.32
N LEU A 165 -28.40 31.61 -4.33
CA LEU A 165 -28.12 33.04 -4.46
C LEU A 165 -28.84 33.55 -5.70
#